data_AF-A0A0F2Q1U1-F1
#
_entry.id   AF-A0A0F2Q1U1-F1
#
_cell.length_a   1.000
_cell.length_b   1.000
_cell.length_c   1.000
_cell.angle_alpha   90.00
_cell.angle_beta   90.00
_cell.angle_gamma   90.00
#
_symmetry.space_group_name_H-M   'P 1'
#
loop_
_entity.id
_entity.type
_entity.pdbx_description
1 polymer ?
#
loop_
_entity_poly.entity_id
_entity_poly.type
_entity_poly.pdbx_seq_one_letter_code
_entity_poly.pdbx_strand_id
1 'polypeptide(L)'
;MNKRIILLLAILTIALVVVGCSSRNKDKGEVQVQGNEQPINENIIENIIENIIENNNENNFGAEEKQEIGKTEDANIKKETNVEQMTEQNKDTIKNTKSTLNSGDLERYNGEGDIQMGIIFANPLGQGKEGYLTFVVQMDNHSYNLDEYNLSKYATLLDDKGNSPQGDAKWEVYSGGGHHVINYLLFPDNGFITAETKYVKLIIKDFIDLPLREFIWEKEFLGL
;
A
#
# COMPACT_ATOMS: atom_id res chain seq x y z
N MET A 1 3.44 5.50 44.96
CA MET A 1 2.57 4.31 44.98
C MET A 1 1.14 4.71 44.62
N ASN A 2 0.71 4.20 43.46
CA ASN A 2 -0.66 3.86 43.04
C ASN A 2 -1.72 4.98 42.92
N LYS A 3 -1.76 5.62 41.75
CA LYS A 3 -2.95 6.30 41.21
C LYS A 3 -3.37 5.62 39.90
N ARG A 4 -4.09 4.50 39.99
CA ARG A 4 -4.75 3.85 38.83
C ARG A 4 -5.98 3.06 39.28
N ILE A 5 -7.03 3.73 39.75
CA ILE A 5 -8.40 3.17 39.82
C ILE A 5 -9.39 4.34 39.64
N ILE A 6 -9.59 4.80 38.41
CA ILE A 6 -10.83 5.47 38.00
C ILE A 6 -11.12 4.98 36.58
N LEU A 7 -11.74 3.81 36.51
CA LEU A 7 -12.51 3.35 35.37
C LEU A 7 -13.69 2.63 35.99
N LEU A 8 -14.89 3.20 35.93
CA LEU A 8 -16.16 2.47 36.01
C LEU A 8 -17.30 3.44 35.61
N LEU A 9 -17.89 3.11 34.46
CA LEU A 9 -19.32 3.18 34.15
C LEU A 9 -20.01 4.55 34.11
N ALA A 10 -20.10 5.10 32.90
CA ALA A 10 -21.28 5.84 32.47
C ALA A 10 -21.82 5.19 31.17
N ILE A 11 -22.49 4.04 31.32
CA ILE A 11 -23.29 3.45 30.25
C ILE A 11 -24.64 4.18 30.24
N LEU A 12 -24.82 4.96 29.19
CA LEU A 12 -26.00 5.73 28.86
C LEU A 12 -27.20 4.80 28.60
N THR A 13 -28.17 4.82 29.50
CA THR A 13 -29.49 4.19 29.35
C THR A 13 -30.46 5.13 28.65
N ILE A 14 -30.68 4.96 27.34
CA ILE A 14 -31.92 5.40 26.68
C ILE A 14 -32.30 4.38 25.59
N ALA A 15 -33.04 3.34 25.97
CA ALA A 15 -33.84 2.57 25.02
C ALA A 15 -35.26 3.14 25.03
N LEU A 16 -35.58 3.90 23.99
CA LEU A 16 -36.91 4.47 23.77
C LEU A 16 -37.86 3.37 23.30
N VAL A 17 -38.93 3.17 24.06
CA VAL A 17 -40.11 2.41 23.67
C VAL A 17 -40.85 3.21 22.59
N VAL A 18 -41.00 2.61 21.40
CA VAL A 18 -42.07 3.00 20.46
C VAL A 18 -42.81 1.74 20.04
N VAL A 19 -43.95 1.53 20.69
CA VAL A 19 -45.06 0.72 20.17
C VAL A 19 -45.91 1.65 19.31
N GLY A 20 -46.18 1.26 18.06
CA GLY A 20 -47.09 2.00 17.18
C GLY A 20 -47.52 1.17 15.98
N CYS A 21 -48.76 0.70 16.03
CA CYS A 21 -49.42 -0.15 15.04
C CYS A 21 -49.67 0.51 13.66
N SER A 22 -49.83 -0.37 12.67
CA SER A 22 -50.82 -0.30 11.57
C SER A 22 -50.64 0.75 10.45
N SER A 23 -50.37 0.27 9.24
CA SER A 23 -51.39 0.20 8.17
C SER A 23 -50.83 -0.35 6.85
N ARG A 24 -51.66 -1.17 6.19
CA ARG A 24 -51.57 -1.55 4.77
C ARG A 24 -51.42 -0.31 3.87
N ASN A 25 -50.46 -0.31 2.94
CA ASN A 25 -50.77 -0.01 1.54
C ASN A 25 -49.71 -0.50 0.54
N LYS A 26 -50.20 -0.72 -0.68
CA LYS A 26 -49.60 -1.38 -1.85
C LYS A 26 -48.44 -0.63 -2.51
N ASP A 27 -47.66 -1.43 -3.24
CA ASP A 27 -46.91 -1.13 -4.47
C ASP A 27 -45.99 0.10 -4.46
N LYS A 28 -44.68 -0.18 -4.46
CA LYS A 28 -43.73 0.25 -5.51
C LYS A 28 -42.41 -0.50 -5.32
N GLY A 29 -41.86 -0.95 -6.45
CA GLY A 29 -40.69 -1.84 -6.52
C GLY A 29 -39.48 -1.28 -5.78
N GLU A 30 -39.01 -2.09 -4.83
CA GLU A 30 -37.76 -1.88 -4.10
C GLU A 30 -36.71 -2.77 -4.76
N VAL A 31 -35.74 -2.14 -5.44
CA VAL A 31 -34.55 -2.82 -5.94
C VAL A 31 -33.69 -3.15 -4.72
N GLN A 32 -33.65 -4.42 -4.35
CA GLN A 32 -32.74 -4.91 -3.34
C GLN A 32 -31.32 -4.91 -3.91
N VAL A 33 -30.53 -3.93 -3.51
CA VAL A 33 -29.07 -3.99 -3.64
C VAL A 33 -28.59 -4.91 -2.52
N GLN A 34 -28.42 -6.19 -2.85
CA GLN A 34 -27.66 -7.11 -2.02
C GLN A 34 -26.19 -6.67 -2.07
N GLY A 35 -25.73 -6.00 -1.00
CA GLY A 35 -24.32 -5.80 -0.74
C GLY A 35 -23.67 -7.15 -0.47
N ASN A 36 -23.06 -7.72 -1.49
CA ASN A 36 -22.16 -8.86 -1.35
C ASN A 36 -20.81 -8.31 -0.89
N GLU A 37 -20.64 -8.09 0.41
CA GLU A 37 -19.31 -7.95 0.99
C GLU A 37 -18.61 -9.31 0.85
N GLN A 38 -17.89 -9.50 -0.26
CA GLN A 38 -16.96 -10.60 -0.41
C GLN A 38 -15.73 -10.26 0.44
N PRO A 39 -15.37 -11.07 1.45
CA PRO A 39 -14.16 -10.81 2.22
C PRO A 39 -12.96 -10.86 1.27
N ILE A 40 -12.11 -9.83 1.38
CA ILE A 40 -10.83 -9.78 0.69
C ILE A 40 -10.08 -11.05 1.07
N ASN A 41 -9.69 -11.83 0.07
CA ASN A 41 -9.04 -13.13 0.27
C ASN A 41 -7.68 -12.90 0.95
N GLU A 42 -7.59 -13.21 2.25
CA GLU A 42 -6.38 -13.05 3.07
C GLU A 42 -5.13 -13.71 2.43
N ASN A 43 -5.30 -14.82 1.71
CA ASN A 43 -4.22 -15.51 1.01
C ASN A 43 -3.56 -14.67 -0.09
N ILE A 44 -4.28 -13.70 -0.66
CA ILE A 44 -3.73 -12.83 -1.71
C ILE A 44 -2.81 -11.77 -1.10
N ILE A 45 -3.12 -11.31 0.12
CA ILE A 45 -2.31 -10.33 0.83
C ILE A 45 -1.01 -10.99 1.33
N GLU A 46 -1.09 -12.23 1.82
CA GLU A 46 0.10 -13.02 2.14
C GLU A 46 1.04 -13.14 0.94
N ASN A 47 0.53 -13.40 -0.27
CA ASN A 47 1.38 -13.45 -1.47
C ASN A 47 2.03 -12.10 -1.83
N ILE A 48 1.34 -10.96 -1.62
CA ILE A 48 1.95 -9.64 -1.81
C ILE A 48 3.09 -9.46 -0.80
N ILE A 49 2.83 -9.80 0.46
CA ILE A 49 3.80 -9.66 1.55
C ILE A 49 4.97 -10.59 1.36
N GLU A 50 4.75 -11.83 0.96
CA GLU A 50 5.80 -12.79 0.60
C GLU A 50 6.64 -12.24 -0.54
N ASN A 51 6.02 -11.73 -1.62
CA ASN A 51 6.77 -11.10 -2.71
C ASN A 51 7.55 -9.85 -2.26
N ILE A 52 7.00 -9.04 -1.35
CA ILE A 52 7.69 -7.87 -0.79
C ILE A 52 8.87 -8.31 0.09
N ILE A 53 8.68 -9.30 0.95
CA ILE A 53 9.72 -9.82 1.84
C ILE A 53 10.84 -10.47 1.02
N GLU A 54 10.49 -11.24 -0.01
CA GLU A 54 11.46 -11.91 -0.90
C GLU A 54 12.27 -10.89 -1.72
N ASN A 55 11.62 -9.88 -2.32
CA ASN A 55 12.31 -8.85 -3.11
C ASN A 55 13.22 -7.94 -2.27
N ASN A 56 12.91 -7.73 -0.98
CA ASN A 56 13.76 -6.96 -0.08
C ASN A 56 15.00 -7.73 0.39
N ASN A 57 14.97 -9.06 0.39
CA ASN A 57 16.13 -9.89 0.76
C ASN A 57 17.19 -9.95 -0.34
N GLU A 58 16.81 -9.79 -1.62
CA GLU A 58 17.77 -9.82 -2.74
C GLU A 58 18.54 -8.50 -2.92
N ASN A 59 18.06 -7.39 -2.34
CA ASN A 59 18.67 -6.06 -2.48
C ASN A 59 19.61 -5.66 -1.33
N ASN A 60 19.91 -6.56 -0.39
CA ASN A 60 20.81 -6.24 0.73
C ASN A 60 22.29 -6.45 0.33
N PHE A 61 22.79 -5.54 -0.50
CA PHE A 61 24.22 -5.41 -0.80
C PHE A 61 24.95 -4.74 0.36
N GLY A 62 25.74 -5.55 1.08
CA GLY A 62 27.09 -5.19 1.56
C GLY A 62 27.21 -4.00 2.51
N ALA A 63 26.90 -4.20 3.79
CA ALA A 63 27.57 -3.45 4.83
C ALA A 63 29.02 -3.96 4.94
N GLU A 64 29.96 -3.09 4.56
CA GLU A 64 31.41 -3.29 4.61
C GLU A 64 31.91 -3.62 6.03
N GLU A 65 32.29 -4.88 6.26
CA GLU A 65 33.24 -5.22 7.31
C GLU A 65 34.66 -5.16 6.72
N LYS A 66 35.37 -4.07 7.02
CA LYS A 66 36.80 -3.92 6.68
C LYS A 66 37.63 -4.77 7.63
N GLN A 67 38.19 -5.88 7.14
CA GLN A 67 39.41 -6.48 7.69
C GLN A 67 40.43 -6.80 6.59
N GLU A 68 41.45 -5.93 6.58
CA GLU A 68 42.88 -6.12 6.35
C GLU A 68 43.43 -7.36 5.59
N ILE A 69 43.84 -7.11 4.34
CA ILE A 69 45.10 -7.47 3.64
C ILE A 69 45.80 -8.79 4.01
N GLY A 70 45.78 -9.74 3.07
CA GLY A 70 46.79 -10.80 2.91
C GLY A 70 46.97 -11.17 1.44
N LYS A 71 48.09 -10.73 0.84
CA LYS A 71 48.52 -11.04 -0.54
C LYS A 71 48.88 -12.53 -0.68
N THR A 72 48.50 -13.17 -1.79
CA THR A 72 49.46 -13.84 -2.70
C THR A 72 48.84 -14.13 -4.07
N GLU A 73 49.76 -14.23 -5.03
CA GLU A 73 49.67 -14.15 -6.48
C GLU A 73 49.13 -15.38 -7.24
N ASP A 74 48.71 -15.09 -8.46
CA ASP A 74 48.84 -15.84 -9.72
C ASP A 74 48.19 -17.23 -9.88
N ALA A 75 47.17 -17.27 -10.76
CA ALA A 75 47.18 -18.20 -11.90
C ALA A 75 46.23 -17.73 -13.02
N ASN A 76 46.83 -17.68 -14.22
CA ASN A 76 46.31 -17.23 -15.50
C ASN A 76 45.84 -18.44 -16.33
N ILE A 77 44.56 -18.53 -16.73
CA ILE A 77 44.14 -19.35 -17.88
C ILE A 77 42.99 -18.67 -18.66
N LYS A 78 43.30 -18.33 -19.91
CA LYS A 78 42.41 -17.91 -21.00
C LYS A 78 41.54 -19.07 -21.50
N LYS A 79 40.29 -18.79 -21.91
CA LYS A 79 39.68 -19.19 -23.21
C LYS A 79 38.24 -18.67 -23.29
N GLU A 80 38.01 -17.67 -24.16
CA GLU A 80 37.44 -17.81 -25.51
C GLU A 80 35.91 -17.96 -25.54
N THR A 81 35.26 -16.83 -25.81
CA THR A 81 34.32 -16.57 -26.92
C THR A 81 33.21 -17.61 -27.20
N ASN A 82 31.96 -17.17 -27.03
CA ASN A 82 30.88 -17.43 -27.98
C ASN A 82 29.78 -16.36 -27.82
N VAL A 83 29.98 -15.25 -28.53
CA VAL A 83 28.91 -14.35 -28.96
C VAL A 83 28.61 -14.73 -30.42
N GLU A 84 27.34 -14.63 -30.80
CA GLU A 84 26.75 -14.96 -32.11
C GLU A 84 26.44 -16.44 -32.38
N GLN A 85 25.24 -16.86 -31.97
CA GLN A 85 24.23 -17.41 -32.89
C GLN A 85 22.93 -17.70 -32.13
N MET A 86 22.02 -16.73 -32.05
CA MET A 86 20.57 -16.96 -31.92
C MET A 86 19.78 -15.65 -32.12
N THR A 87 19.96 -15.04 -33.28
CA THR A 87 19.04 -14.05 -33.84
C THR A 87 18.61 -14.58 -35.18
N GLU A 88 17.41 -15.19 -35.27
CA GLU A 88 16.52 -15.16 -36.44
C GLU A 88 15.32 -16.12 -36.21
N GLN A 89 14.45 -15.88 -35.22
CA GLN A 89 13.09 -16.47 -35.18
C GLN A 89 12.29 -15.94 -33.98
N ASN A 90 11.84 -14.69 -34.06
CA ASN A 90 10.59 -14.26 -33.41
C ASN A 90 10.19 -12.88 -33.93
N LYS A 91 10.02 -12.80 -35.25
CA LYS A 91 9.40 -11.67 -35.92
C LYS A 91 8.03 -12.15 -36.40
N ASP A 92 7.13 -12.37 -35.46
CA ASP A 92 5.67 -12.48 -35.67
C ASP A 92 4.98 -12.81 -34.34
N THR A 93 5.03 -11.89 -33.38
CA THR A 93 4.07 -11.85 -32.28
C THR A 93 3.98 -10.43 -31.73
N ILE A 94 3.41 -9.50 -32.51
CA ILE A 94 2.74 -8.33 -31.91
C ILE A 94 1.43 -8.89 -31.31
N LYS A 95 1.56 -9.55 -30.15
CA LYS A 95 0.42 -9.82 -29.28
C LYS A 95 0.23 -8.57 -28.43
N ASN A 96 -0.99 -8.05 -28.47
CA ASN A 96 -1.57 -7.19 -27.45
C ASN A 96 -1.33 -7.80 -26.06
N THR A 97 -0.19 -7.54 -25.44
CA THR A 97 0.04 -7.80 -24.02
C THR A 97 -0.48 -6.60 -23.26
N LYS A 98 -1.71 -6.72 -22.77
CA LYS A 98 -2.14 -5.97 -21.59
C LYS A 98 -1.06 -6.23 -20.53
N SER A 99 -0.20 -5.25 -20.28
CA SER A 99 0.88 -5.35 -19.30
C SER A 99 0.26 -5.79 -17.98
N THR A 100 0.59 -6.99 -17.51
CA THR A 100 0.14 -7.45 -16.20
C THR A 100 1.02 -6.78 -15.17
N LEU A 101 0.53 -5.67 -14.59
CA LEU A 101 1.24 -4.97 -13.51
C LEU A 101 1.53 -5.94 -12.37
N ASN A 102 2.74 -5.88 -11.81
CA ASN A 102 3.12 -6.59 -10.60
C ASN A 102 3.24 -5.60 -9.41
N SER A 103 3.45 -6.12 -8.20
CA SER A 103 3.58 -5.30 -7.00
C SER A 103 4.76 -4.33 -7.04
N GLY A 104 5.90 -4.74 -7.60
CA GLY A 104 7.09 -3.89 -7.73
C GLY A 104 6.86 -2.70 -8.67
N ASP A 105 6.08 -2.86 -9.74
CA ASP A 105 5.71 -1.76 -10.64
C ASP A 105 4.91 -0.66 -9.90
N LEU A 106 4.19 -1.05 -8.86
CA LEU A 106 3.28 -0.23 -8.08
C LEU A 106 3.85 0.17 -6.73
N GLU A 107 5.08 -0.23 -6.41
CA GLU A 107 5.77 0.20 -5.20
C GLU A 107 6.48 1.53 -5.43
N ARG A 108 6.42 2.40 -4.43
CA ARG A 108 7.26 3.59 -4.34
C ARG A 108 7.93 3.59 -2.97
N TYR A 109 9.24 3.78 -2.97
CA TYR A 109 10.08 3.71 -1.78
C TYR A 109 10.73 5.06 -1.47
N ASN A 110 10.79 5.40 -0.19
CA ASN A 110 11.52 6.54 0.33
C ASN A 110 12.24 6.14 1.63
N GLY A 111 13.57 6.13 1.59
CA GLY A 111 14.44 5.78 2.73
C GLY A 111 15.11 6.99 3.39
N GLU A 112 14.55 8.19 3.21
CA GLU A 112 15.12 9.40 3.81
C GLU A 112 14.81 9.50 5.31
N GLY A 113 15.77 10.05 6.05
CA GLY A 113 15.65 10.23 7.50
C GLY A 113 15.75 8.91 8.29
N ASP A 114 15.07 8.86 9.42
CA ASP A 114 15.02 7.76 10.38
C ASP A 114 13.99 6.67 10.01
N ILE A 115 13.10 6.94 9.06
CA ILE A 115 12.03 6.02 8.64
C ILE A 115 12.22 5.63 7.17
N GLN A 116 12.28 4.34 6.93
CA GLN A 116 12.16 3.75 5.61
C GLN A 116 10.70 3.45 5.32
N MET A 117 10.21 3.85 4.16
CA MET A 117 8.80 3.73 3.80
C MET A 117 8.64 3.19 2.38
N GLY A 118 8.00 2.03 2.27
CA GLY A 118 7.53 1.45 1.01
C GLY A 118 6.01 1.58 0.92
N ILE A 119 5.49 2.03 -0.22
CA ILE A 119 4.05 2.16 -0.43
C ILE A 119 3.65 1.50 -1.74
N ILE A 120 2.66 0.62 -1.69
CA ILE A 120 2.09 -0.04 -2.88
C ILE A 120 0.65 0.44 -3.10
N PHE A 121 0.36 0.86 -4.33
CA PHE A 121 -1.02 1.13 -4.73
C PHE A 121 -1.71 -0.19 -5.14
N ALA A 122 -2.60 -0.71 -4.31
CA ALA A 122 -3.10 -2.08 -4.42
C ALA A 122 -4.29 -2.26 -5.41
N ASN A 123 -5.00 -1.19 -5.74
CA ASN A 123 -6.19 -1.26 -6.59
C ASN A 123 -5.92 -1.80 -8.00
N PRO A 124 -4.87 -1.38 -8.73
CA PRO A 124 -4.56 -1.90 -10.06
C PRO A 124 -4.28 -3.41 -10.09
N LEU A 125 -3.91 -4.00 -8.94
CA LEU A 125 -3.70 -5.45 -8.78
C LEU A 125 -4.99 -6.21 -8.46
N GLY A 126 -6.14 -5.52 -8.32
CA GLY A 126 -7.38 -6.12 -7.83
C GLY A 126 -7.36 -6.46 -6.33
N GLN A 127 -6.45 -5.84 -5.57
CA GLN A 127 -6.19 -6.13 -4.15
C GLN A 127 -6.61 -4.96 -3.22
N GLY A 128 -7.25 -3.95 -3.79
CA GLY A 128 -7.81 -2.84 -3.00
C GLY A 128 -9.04 -3.26 -2.18
N LYS A 129 -9.29 -2.54 -1.09
CA LYS A 129 -10.55 -2.66 -0.35
C LYS A 129 -11.69 -2.04 -1.14
N GLU A 130 -12.85 -2.69 -1.14
CA GLU A 130 -14.04 -2.20 -1.84
C GLU A 130 -14.41 -0.78 -1.39
N GLY A 131 -14.62 0.12 -2.36
CA GLY A 131 -14.94 1.52 -2.11
C GLY A 131 -13.77 2.42 -1.69
N TYR A 132 -12.53 1.92 -1.72
CA TYR A 132 -11.35 2.70 -1.35
C TYR A 132 -10.20 2.58 -2.35
N LEU A 133 -9.50 3.69 -2.57
CA LEU A 133 -8.13 3.72 -3.05
C LEU A 133 -7.23 3.27 -1.88
N THR A 134 -6.61 2.12 -2.05
CA THR A 134 -5.93 1.36 -1.02
C THR A 134 -4.44 1.40 -1.25
N PHE A 135 -3.73 1.94 -0.27
CA PHE A 135 -2.28 1.97 -0.23
C PHE A 135 -1.80 1.06 0.90
N VAL A 136 -0.98 0.06 0.56
CA VAL A 136 -0.30 -0.77 1.56
C VAL A 136 0.98 -0.05 1.92
N VAL A 137 1.11 0.35 3.17
CA VAL A 137 2.25 1.13 3.66
C VAL A 137 3.07 0.25 4.59
N GLN A 138 4.30 -0.01 4.19
CA GLN A 138 5.33 -0.61 5.03
C GLN A 138 6.22 0.51 5.58
N MET A 139 6.44 0.49 6.89
CA MET A 139 7.40 1.37 7.54
C MET A 139 8.34 0.57 8.42
N ASP A 140 9.62 0.92 8.34
CA ASP A 140 10.69 0.36 9.14
C ASP A 140 11.51 1.51 9.73
N ASN A 141 11.80 1.44 11.03
CA ASN A 141 12.66 2.40 11.71
C ASN A 141 13.22 1.78 13.00
N HIS A 142 14.26 2.36 13.58
CA HIS A 142 14.83 1.90 14.85
C HIS A 142 14.70 2.91 16.00
N SER A 143 13.95 4.00 15.81
CA SER A 143 13.98 5.17 16.70
C SER A 143 12.62 5.52 17.33
N TYR A 144 11.52 5.08 16.73
CA TYR A 144 10.16 5.52 17.04
C TYR A 144 9.19 4.35 17.16
N ASN A 145 8.23 4.49 18.07
CA ASN A 145 7.09 3.59 18.19
C ASN A 145 5.97 4.01 17.24
N LEU A 146 5.82 3.33 16.10
CA LEU A 146 4.86 3.63 15.04
C LEU A 146 3.40 3.38 15.45
N ASP A 147 3.15 2.61 16.51
CA ASP A 147 1.79 2.35 17.03
C ASP A 147 1.09 3.63 17.52
N GLU A 148 1.87 4.65 17.85
CA GLU A 148 1.37 5.93 18.37
C GLU A 148 0.87 6.85 17.25
N TYR A 149 1.10 6.48 15.99
CA TYR A 149 0.83 7.33 14.84
C TYR A 149 -0.31 6.81 13.98
N ASN A 150 -1.17 7.75 13.58
CA ASN A 150 -2.17 7.53 12.55
C ASN A 150 -1.75 8.29 11.29
N LEU A 151 -1.25 7.56 10.29
CA LEU A 151 -0.70 8.15 9.08
C LEU A 151 -1.73 8.96 8.28
N SER A 152 -3.03 8.63 8.39
CA SER A 152 -4.08 9.34 7.65
C SER A 152 -4.22 10.81 8.03
N LYS A 153 -3.71 11.21 9.21
CA LYS A 153 -3.67 12.62 9.65
C LYS A 153 -2.58 13.45 8.95
N TYR A 154 -1.60 12.79 8.36
CA TYR A 154 -0.44 13.41 7.72
C TYR A 154 -0.47 13.26 6.20
N ALA A 155 -1.40 12.43 5.70
CA ALA A 155 -1.45 12.04 4.30
C ALA A 155 -2.51 12.81 3.51
N THR A 156 -2.19 13.14 2.26
CA THR A 156 -3.12 13.72 1.29
C THR A 156 -2.89 13.08 -0.06
N LEU A 157 -3.96 12.62 -0.70
CA LEU A 157 -3.92 12.11 -2.07
C LEU A 157 -4.37 13.21 -3.03
N LEU A 158 -3.63 13.39 -4.12
CA LEU A 158 -3.90 14.38 -5.17
C LEU A 158 -3.91 13.75 -6.56
N ASP A 159 -4.73 14.27 -7.45
CA ASP A 159 -4.67 14.00 -8.89
C ASP A 159 -3.72 14.98 -9.59
N ASP A 160 -3.60 14.86 -10.92
CA ASP A 160 -2.76 15.76 -11.73
C ASP A 160 -3.22 17.23 -11.78
N LYS A 161 -4.41 17.51 -11.26
CA LYS A 161 -5.02 18.83 -11.19
C LYS A 161 -4.99 19.39 -9.76
N GLY A 162 -4.46 18.64 -8.79
CA GLY A 162 -4.39 19.01 -7.39
C GLY A 162 -5.71 18.85 -6.62
N ASN A 163 -6.66 18.06 -7.14
CA ASN A 163 -7.88 17.70 -6.42
C ASN A 163 -7.60 16.51 -5.49
N SER A 164 -8.36 16.39 -4.41
CA SER A 164 -8.36 15.23 -3.53
C SER A 164 -9.68 14.45 -3.60
N PRO A 165 -9.67 13.14 -3.26
CA PRO A 165 -10.90 12.38 -3.10
C PRO A 165 -11.80 13.01 -2.02
N GLN A 166 -13.12 12.95 -2.21
CA GLN A 166 -14.06 13.45 -1.21
C GLN A 166 -14.17 12.48 -0.02
N GLY A 167 -13.93 12.99 1.18
CA GLY A 167 -14.06 12.26 2.45
C GLY A 167 -12.72 12.08 3.16
N ASP A 168 -12.78 11.53 4.38
CA ASP A 168 -11.60 11.39 5.24
C ASP A 168 -10.84 10.10 4.95
N ALA A 169 -9.52 10.20 4.94
CA ALA A 169 -8.64 9.05 4.85
C ALA A 169 -8.65 8.22 6.15
N LYS A 170 -8.53 6.90 6.03
CA LYS A 170 -8.47 5.96 7.14
C LYS A 170 -7.10 5.29 7.23
N TRP A 171 -6.68 5.02 8.45
CA TRP A 171 -5.49 4.24 8.76
C TRP A 171 -5.94 2.99 9.48
N GLU A 172 -5.71 1.83 8.87
CA GLU A 172 -6.12 0.54 9.42
C GLU A 172 -4.90 -0.33 9.64
N VAL A 173 -4.81 -0.87 10.85
CA VAL A 173 -3.73 -1.79 11.20
C VAL A 173 -3.93 -3.09 10.43
N TYR A 174 -2.87 -3.58 9.79
CA TYR A 174 -2.88 -4.90 9.19
C TYR A 174 -1.95 -5.86 9.94
N SER A 175 -0.66 -5.52 10.06
CA SER A 175 0.33 -6.37 10.75
C SER A 175 1.52 -5.56 11.28
N GLY A 176 2.30 -6.20 12.14
CA GLY A 176 3.44 -5.59 12.82
C GLY A 176 3.03 -4.75 14.03
N GLY A 177 3.97 -3.94 14.50
CA GLY A 177 3.81 -3.08 15.65
C GLY A 177 5.16 -2.53 16.12
N GLY A 178 5.13 -1.44 16.87
CA GLY A 178 6.35 -0.81 17.37
C GLY A 178 7.19 -0.22 16.24
N HIS A 179 8.26 -0.90 15.85
CA HIS A 179 9.31 -0.36 14.97
C HIS A 179 9.17 -0.77 13.49
N HIS A 180 8.43 -1.86 13.22
CA HIS A 180 8.13 -2.35 11.88
C HIS A 180 6.62 -2.55 11.74
N VAL A 181 5.98 -1.87 10.79
CA VAL A 181 4.53 -1.98 10.57
C VAL A 181 4.20 -2.13 9.10
N ILE A 182 3.12 -2.87 8.82
CA ILE A 182 2.49 -2.94 7.51
C ILE A 182 1.01 -2.66 7.73
N ASN A 183 0.52 -1.55 7.21
CA ASN A 183 -0.84 -1.05 7.47
C ASN A 183 -1.48 -0.52 6.18
N TYR A 184 -2.80 -0.34 6.21
CA TYR A 184 -3.53 0.25 5.09
C TYR A 184 -3.76 1.74 5.32
N LEU A 185 -3.44 2.53 4.29
CA LEU A 185 -3.92 3.89 4.14
C LEU A 185 -5.00 3.90 3.06
N LEU A 186 -6.21 4.27 3.45
CA LEU A 186 -7.41 4.17 2.61
C LEU A 186 -7.99 5.54 2.34
N PHE A 187 -8.20 5.88 1.07
CA PHE A 187 -8.94 7.07 0.65
C PHE A 187 -10.26 6.63 -0.01
N PRO A 188 -11.39 7.30 0.24
CA PRO A 188 -12.65 6.95 -0.43
C PRO A 188 -12.52 6.99 -1.96
N ASP A 189 -12.92 5.92 -2.64
CA ASP A 189 -12.97 5.89 -4.10
C ASP A 189 -14.37 6.23 -4.60
N ASN A 190 -14.61 7.53 -4.76
CA ASN A 190 -15.87 8.07 -5.29
C ASN A 190 -15.76 8.39 -6.79
N GLY A 191 -15.00 7.59 -7.54
CA GLY A 191 -14.67 7.88 -8.95
C GLY A 191 -13.60 8.95 -9.09
N PHE A 192 -12.69 9.03 -8.12
CA PHE A 192 -11.62 10.04 -8.09
C PHE A 192 -10.63 9.85 -9.24
N ILE A 193 -10.26 8.60 -9.53
CA ILE A 193 -9.41 8.26 -10.66
C ILE A 193 -10.31 8.04 -11.88
N THR A 194 -10.00 8.75 -12.96
CA THR A 194 -10.77 8.71 -14.23
C THR A 194 -9.85 8.41 -15.40
N ALA A 195 -10.42 8.10 -16.57
CA ALA A 195 -9.65 7.89 -17.80
C ALA A 195 -8.75 9.10 -18.20
N GLU A 196 -9.05 10.30 -17.71
CA GLU A 196 -8.28 11.52 -17.97
C GLU A 196 -7.18 11.78 -16.92
N THR A 197 -7.20 11.08 -15.79
CA THR A 197 -6.19 11.21 -14.73
C THR A 197 -4.82 10.82 -15.27
N LYS A 198 -3.83 11.70 -15.10
CA LYS A 198 -2.45 11.47 -15.59
C LYS A 198 -1.56 10.85 -14.55
N TYR A 199 -1.74 11.22 -13.29
CA TYR A 199 -1.07 10.60 -12.17
C TYR A 199 -1.90 10.79 -10.90
N VAL A 200 -1.60 9.96 -9.90
CA VAL A 200 -1.97 10.25 -8.51
C VAL A 200 -0.70 10.45 -7.69
N LYS A 201 -0.75 11.41 -6.77
CA LYS A 201 0.35 11.77 -5.88
C LYS A 201 -0.11 11.63 -4.43
N LEU A 202 0.54 10.76 -3.68
CA LEU A 202 0.41 10.69 -2.24
C LEU A 202 1.47 11.59 -1.60
N ILE A 203 1.01 12.52 -0.78
CA ILE A 203 1.84 13.44 -0.02
C ILE A 203 1.72 13.11 1.46
N ILE A 204 2.84 12.97 2.15
CA ILE A 204 2.91 12.81 3.61
C ILE A 204 3.68 14.01 4.16
N LYS A 205 3.03 14.82 5.01
CA LYS A 205 3.61 16.05 5.57
C LYS A 205 3.80 15.97 7.07
N ASP A 206 4.88 16.60 7.55
CA ASP A 206 5.17 16.77 8.97
C ASP A 206 5.06 15.46 9.77
N PHE A 207 5.53 14.37 9.16
CA PHE A 207 5.46 13.04 9.75
C PHE A 207 6.82 12.67 10.34
N ILE A 208 6.88 12.70 11.67
CA ILE A 208 8.03 12.35 12.51
C ILE A 208 9.24 13.24 12.22
N ASP A 209 10.10 12.85 11.29
CA ASP A 209 11.46 13.38 11.09
C ASP A 209 11.60 14.22 9.81
N LEU A 210 10.66 14.06 8.87
CA LEU A 210 10.68 14.77 7.60
C LEU A 210 9.47 15.70 7.44
N PRO A 211 9.69 16.90 6.88
CA PRO A 211 8.59 17.82 6.58
C PRO A 211 7.72 17.33 5.44
N LEU A 212 8.26 16.49 4.53
CA LEU A 212 7.56 16.07 3.32
C LEU A 212 8.12 14.75 2.76
N ARG A 213 7.22 13.85 2.37
CA ARG A 213 7.48 12.72 1.46
C ARG A 213 6.44 12.74 0.35
N GLU A 214 6.84 12.48 -0.90
CA GLU A 214 5.94 12.41 -2.06
C GLU A 214 6.12 11.10 -2.82
N PHE A 215 5.01 10.46 -3.18
CA PHE A 215 4.98 9.21 -3.94
C PHE A 215 4.01 9.38 -5.12
N ILE A 216 4.45 9.06 -6.33
CA ILE A 216 3.69 9.35 -7.57
C ILE A 216 3.51 8.06 -8.38
N TRP A 217 2.27 7.80 -8.80
CA TRP A 217 1.91 6.76 -9.76
C TRP A 217 1.37 7.40 -11.03
N GLU A 218 2.11 7.23 -12.12
CA GLU A 218 1.72 7.69 -13.46
C GLU A 218 0.59 6.85 -14.06
N LYS A 219 -0.03 7.35 -15.12
CA LYS A 219 -1.26 6.82 -15.74
C LYS A 219 -1.21 5.32 -16.02
N GLU A 220 -0.10 4.83 -16.53
CA GLU A 220 0.10 3.41 -16.85
C GLU A 220 0.02 2.48 -15.62
N PHE A 221 0.14 3.03 -14.41
CA PHE A 221 0.07 2.33 -13.13
C PHE A 221 -1.28 2.47 -12.44
N LEU A 222 -2.26 3.17 -13.03
CA LEU A 222 -3.54 3.47 -12.35
C LEU A 222 -4.60 2.36 -12.51
N GLY A 223 -4.36 1.33 -13.33
CA GLY A 223 -5.29 0.21 -13.51
C GLY A 223 -6.55 0.56 -14.30
N LEU A 224 -6.47 1.59 -15.15
CA LEU A 224 -7.55 2.08 -16.02
C LEU A 224 -7.69 1.28 -17.33
#